data_AF-A0A256ZH03-F1
#
_entry.id   AF-A0A256ZH03-F1
#
_cell.length_a   1.000
_cell.length_b   1.000
_cell.length_c   1.000
_cell.angle_alpha   90.00
_cell.angle_beta   90.00
_cell.angle_gamma   90.00
#
_symmetry.space_group_name_H-M   'P 1'
#
loop_
_entity.id
_entity.type
_entity.pdbx_description
1 polymer ?
#
loop_
_entity_poly.entity_id
_entity_poly.type
_entity_poly.pdbx_seq_one_letter_code
_entity_poly.pdbx_strand_id
1 'polypeptide(L)'
;LEPELYDFVESFENGTLMFSFWIKGTNLEDGAKFRIEVKDFCGNSVTKEYTFYKDKGLVPVEVTPTPSPSPTPSPTPSPTPTPTSSPSPTPSPTPSPSPTPAPAAPPTTMYAAVAVVLIIVIAAVLIILRRK
;
A
#
# COMPACT_ATOMS: atom_id res chain seq x y z
N LEU A 1 59.23 -21.43 -9.40
CA LEU A 1 59.48 -21.72 -10.82
C LEU A 1 58.10 -21.74 -11.48
N GLU A 2 57.66 -20.58 -11.95
CA GLU A 2 56.45 -20.54 -12.78
C GLU A 2 56.73 -21.36 -14.04
N PRO A 3 55.86 -22.30 -14.43
CA PRO A 3 56.04 -23.01 -15.69
C PRO A 3 55.92 -21.98 -16.82
N GLU A 4 57.04 -21.68 -17.46
CA GLU A 4 57.01 -20.96 -18.74
C GLU A 4 56.28 -21.83 -19.78
N LEU A 5 55.49 -21.15 -20.60
CA LEU A 5 54.80 -21.58 -21.83
C LEU A 5 53.33 -22.01 -21.73
N TYR A 6 52.47 -21.07 -22.14
CA TYR A 6 51.17 -21.33 -22.73
C TYR A 6 51.33 -21.28 -24.25
N ASP A 7 51.14 -22.41 -24.94
CA ASP A 7 50.81 -22.37 -26.35
C ASP A 7 49.28 -22.47 -26.43
N PHE A 8 48.63 -21.42 -26.90
CA PHE A 8 47.18 -21.40 -27.04
C PHE A 8 46.82 -22.37 -28.16
N VAL A 9 46.16 -23.50 -27.82
CA VAL A 9 46.03 -24.62 -28.76
C VAL A 9 44.81 -24.45 -29.65
N GLU A 10 43.63 -24.20 -29.09
CA GLU A 10 42.41 -24.15 -29.91
C GLU A 10 41.21 -23.50 -29.20
N SER A 11 40.39 -22.77 -29.97
CA SER A 11 39.06 -22.31 -29.56
C SER A 11 37.99 -23.05 -30.36
N PHE A 12 36.99 -23.58 -29.70
CA PHE A 12 35.87 -24.28 -30.33
C PHE A 12 34.70 -23.33 -30.57
N GLU A 13 33.88 -23.60 -31.60
CA GLU A 13 32.69 -22.80 -31.94
C GLU A 13 31.67 -22.71 -30.79
N ASN A 14 31.69 -23.67 -29.87
CA ASN A 14 30.85 -23.69 -28.67
C ASN A 14 31.35 -22.79 -27.52
N GLY A 15 32.41 -22.00 -27.75
CA GLY A 15 33.02 -21.12 -26.74
C GLY A 15 33.97 -21.83 -25.76
N THR A 16 34.33 -23.09 -25.99
CA THR A 16 35.33 -23.80 -25.19
C THR A 16 36.73 -23.41 -25.63
N LEU A 17 37.63 -23.19 -24.67
CA LEU A 17 39.06 -22.97 -24.91
C LEU A 17 39.85 -24.18 -24.42
N MET A 18 40.72 -24.73 -25.26
CA MET A 18 41.66 -25.77 -24.85
C MET A 18 43.08 -25.21 -24.77
N PHE A 19 43.66 -25.35 -23.59
CA PHE A 19 45.03 -24.98 -23.29
C PHE A 19 45.83 -26.25 -23.02
N SER A 20 46.99 -26.37 -23.65
CA SER A 20 48.01 -27.34 -23.23
C SER A 20 49.15 -26.57 -22.62
N PHE A 21 49.63 -27.04 -21.47
CA PHE A 21 50.81 -26.50 -20.82
C PHE A 21 51.74 -27.65 -20.51
N TRP A 22 53.03 -27.43 -20.74
CA TRP A 22 54.06 -28.38 -20.42
C TRP A 22 54.59 -28.07 -19.04
N ILE A 23 54.43 -29.00 -18.11
CA ILE A 23 55.11 -28.89 -16.82
C ILE A 23 56.47 -29.56 -17.00
N LYS A 24 57.54 -28.77 -17.06
CA LYS A 24 58.92 -29.30 -17.11
C LYS A 24 59.22 -29.99 -15.77
N GLY A 25 58.98 -31.30 -15.69
CA GLY A 25 59.05 -32.03 -14.43
C GLY A 25 60.16 -33.07 -14.38
N THR A 26 61.23 -32.79 -13.64
CA THR A 26 62.00 -33.84 -12.98
C THR A 26 61.47 -34.14 -11.56
N ASN A 27 60.61 -33.28 -10.99
CA ASN A 27 60.10 -33.39 -9.60
C ASN A 27 58.59 -33.09 -9.46
N LEU A 28 57.75 -33.57 -10.38
CA LEU A 28 56.30 -33.55 -10.16
C LEU A 28 55.93 -34.64 -9.13
N GLU A 29 55.65 -34.21 -7.90
CA GLU A 29 55.23 -35.11 -6.82
C GLU A 29 53.79 -35.58 -7.03
N ASP A 30 53.52 -36.81 -6.58
CA ASP A 30 52.17 -37.34 -6.57
C ASP A 30 51.34 -36.55 -5.55
N GLY A 31 50.19 -36.03 -5.96
CA GLY A 31 49.37 -35.12 -5.15
C GLY A 31 49.68 -33.63 -5.31
N ALA A 32 50.53 -33.23 -6.26
CA ALA A 32 50.80 -31.82 -6.54
C ALA A 32 49.51 -31.08 -6.93
N LYS A 33 49.27 -29.91 -6.32
CA LYS A 33 48.05 -29.12 -6.55
C LYS A 33 48.28 -28.01 -7.57
N PHE A 34 47.33 -27.87 -8.49
CA PHE A 34 47.29 -26.87 -9.54
C PHE A 34 46.04 -26.01 -9.39
N ARG A 35 46.18 -24.71 -9.63
CA ARG A 35 45.06 -23.76 -9.67
C ARG A 35 45.04 -23.10 -11.04
N ILE A 36 43.87 -23.14 -11.68
CA ILE A 36 43.60 -22.47 -12.95
C ILE A 36 42.59 -21.36 -12.66
N GLU A 37 42.99 -20.12 -12.89
CA GLU A 37 42.13 -18.94 -12.80
C GLU A 37 41.85 -18.42 -14.21
N VAL A 38 40.57 -18.35 -14.57
CA VAL A 38 40.11 -17.74 -15.82
C VAL A 38 39.48 -16.41 -15.47
N LYS A 39 40.08 -15.31 -15.91
CA LYS A 39 39.58 -13.96 -15.69
C LYS A 39 39.00 -13.38 -16.99
N ASP A 40 37.82 -12.79 -16.92
CA ASP A 40 37.22 -12.06 -18.04
C ASP A 40 37.73 -10.61 -18.13
N PHE A 41 37.40 -9.92 -19.23
CA PHE A 41 37.79 -8.52 -19.44
C PHE A 41 37.15 -7.55 -18.45
N CYS A 42 36.06 -7.95 -17.80
CA CYS A 42 35.37 -7.17 -16.77
C CYS A 42 36.00 -7.36 -15.38
N GLY A 43 36.95 -8.30 -15.23
CA GLY A 43 37.63 -8.62 -13.99
C GLY A 43 37.00 -9.75 -13.17
N ASN A 44 35.95 -10.40 -13.65
CA ASN A 44 35.38 -11.58 -12.98
C ASN A 44 36.32 -12.77 -13.19
N SER A 45 36.53 -13.55 -12.12
CA SER A 45 37.39 -14.74 -12.15
C SER A 45 36.61 -16.01 -11.82
N VAL A 46 36.90 -17.08 -12.55
CA VAL A 46 36.51 -18.45 -12.21
C VAL A 46 37.78 -19.23 -11.91
N THR A 47 37.83 -19.82 -10.72
CA THR A 47 38.98 -20.61 -10.26
C THR A 47 38.61 -22.08 -10.18
N LYS A 48 39.45 -22.96 -10.73
CA LYS A 48 39.36 -24.41 -10.58
C LYS A 48 40.67 -24.97 -10.03
N GLU A 49 40.55 -25.90 -9.09
CA GLU A 49 41.70 -26.59 -8.50
C GLU A 49 41.76 -28.04 -9.01
N TYR A 50 42.98 -28.51 -9.27
CA TYR A 50 43.27 -29.86 -9.75
C TYR A 50 44.39 -30.47 -8.91
N THR A 51 44.36 -31.77 -8.73
CA THR A 51 45.44 -32.55 -8.13
C THR A 51 46.06 -33.43 -9.20
N PHE A 52 47.37 -33.35 -9.38
CA PHE A 52 48.11 -34.24 -10.26
C PHE A 52 48.39 -35.56 -9.54
N TYR A 53 48.03 -36.66 -10.18
CA TYR A 53 48.45 -38.00 -9.81
C TYR A 53 49.27 -38.61 -10.94
N LYS A 54 50.34 -39.34 -10.60
CA LYS A 54 51.24 -39.91 -11.61
C LYS A 54 50.54 -40.92 -12.53
N ASP A 55 49.53 -41.63 -12.03
CA ASP A 55 48.75 -42.64 -12.74
C ASP A 55 47.53 -42.06 -13.48
N LYS A 56 46.95 -40.96 -12.98
CA LYS A 56 45.69 -40.39 -13.52
C LYS A 56 45.84 -39.04 -14.21
N GLY A 57 47.00 -38.40 -14.12
CA GLY A 57 47.19 -37.02 -14.56
C GLY A 57 46.45 -36.02 -13.65
N LEU A 58 45.93 -34.93 -14.22
CA LEU A 58 45.21 -33.89 -13.48
C LEU A 58 43.76 -34.32 -13.22
N VAL A 59 43.41 -34.43 -11.94
CA VAL A 59 42.05 -34.74 -11.46
C VAL A 59 41.45 -33.50 -10.81
N PRO A 60 40.23 -33.07 -11.18
CA PRO A 60 39.60 -31.92 -10.54
C PRO A 60 39.33 -32.21 -9.05
N VAL A 61 39.59 -31.22 -8.21
CA VAL A 61 39.19 -31.30 -6.80
C VAL A 61 37.67 -31.14 -6.74
N GLU A 62 36.95 -32.21 -6.36
CA GLU A 62 35.51 -32.10 -6.10
C GLU A 62 35.29 -31.14 -4.94
N VAL A 63 34.78 -29.95 -5.25
CA VAL A 63 34.26 -29.05 -4.23
C VAL A 63 32.88 -29.55 -3.85
N THR A 64 32.78 -30.25 -2.73
CA THR A 64 31.47 -30.56 -2.13
C THR A 64 30.79 -29.22 -1.85
N PRO A 65 29.65 -28.90 -2.48
CA PRO A 65 28.97 -27.63 -2.19
C PRO A 65 28.62 -27.62 -0.70
N THR A 66 29.01 -26.56 0.00
CA THR A 66 28.56 -26.32 1.37
C THR A 66 27.03 -26.29 1.35
N PRO A 67 26.33 -27.05 2.21
CA PRO A 67 24.88 -27.03 2.23
C PRO A 67 24.40 -25.58 2.43
N SER A 68 23.49 -25.14 1.55
CA SER A 68 22.87 -23.82 1.68
C SER A 68 22.11 -23.76 3.02
N PRO A 69 22.17 -22.64 3.77
CA PRO A 69 21.40 -22.51 4.99
C PRO A 69 19.90 -22.67 4.68
N SER A 70 19.22 -23.48 5.48
CA SER A 70 17.76 -23.65 5.39
C SER A 70 17.07 -22.29 5.53
N PRO A 71 16.01 -21.99 4.75
CA PRO A 71 15.27 -20.74 4.90
C PRO A 71 14.70 -20.63 6.32
N THR A 72 14.83 -19.44 6.91
CA THR A 72 14.22 -19.11 8.20
C THR A 72 12.70 -19.07 8.04
N PRO A 73 11.90 -19.68 8.95
CA PRO A 73 10.44 -19.60 8.86
C PRO A 73 9.97 -18.15 8.94
N SER A 74 9.00 -17.79 8.10
CA SER A 74 8.37 -16.47 8.10
C SER A 74 7.59 -16.25 9.41
N PRO A 75 7.59 -15.03 9.98
CA PRO A 75 6.80 -14.73 11.18
C PRO A 75 5.29 -14.91 10.92
N THR A 76 4.60 -15.48 11.91
CA THR A 76 3.14 -15.64 11.90
C THR A 76 2.47 -14.26 12.01
N PRO A 77 1.45 -13.94 11.18
CA PRO A 77 0.74 -12.67 11.30
C PRO A 77 0.00 -12.56 12.63
N SER A 78 0.01 -11.36 13.22
CA SER A 78 -0.73 -11.05 14.46
C SER A 78 -2.25 -11.01 14.19
N PRO A 79 -3.09 -11.45 15.14
CA PRO A 79 -4.55 -11.39 14.99
C PRO A 79 -5.04 -9.95 14.80
N THR A 80 -5.99 -9.77 13.89
CA THR A 80 -6.65 -8.49 13.63
C THR A 80 -7.67 -8.21 14.74
N PRO A 81 -7.74 -6.99 15.31
CA PRO A 81 -8.75 -6.66 16.30
C PRO A 81 -10.16 -6.72 15.71
N THR A 82 -11.11 -7.27 16.47
CA THR A 82 -12.52 -7.31 16.10
C THR A 82 -13.17 -5.93 16.23
N PRO A 83 -14.06 -5.53 15.29
CA PRO A 83 -14.73 -4.24 15.35
C PRO A 83 -15.69 -4.19 16.55
N THR A 84 -15.64 -3.10 17.31
CA THR A 84 -16.60 -2.81 18.37
C THR A 84 -17.91 -2.28 17.78
N SER A 85 -19.03 -2.77 18.30
CA SER A 85 -20.36 -2.31 17.92
C SER A 85 -20.57 -0.84 18.30
N SER A 86 -20.91 0.00 17.32
CA SER A 86 -21.27 1.40 17.52
C SER A 86 -22.50 1.55 18.42
N PRO A 87 -22.57 2.58 19.29
CA PRO A 87 -23.77 2.84 20.08
C PRO A 87 -24.97 3.17 19.20
N SER A 88 -26.16 2.72 19.63
CA SER A 88 -27.44 3.02 19.00
C SER A 88 -27.78 4.52 19.14
N PRO A 89 -28.43 5.15 18.14
CA PRO A 89 -28.89 6.52 18.25
C PRO A 89 -29.97 6.64 19.33
N THR A 90 -29.94 7.75 20.08
CA THR A 90 -30.97 8.17 21.02
C THR A 90 -32.21 8.69 20.27
N PRO A 91 -33.43 8.43 20.79
CA PRO A 91 -34.65 8.92 20.16
C PRO A 91 -34.75 10.45 20.25
N SER A 92 -35.27 11.05 19.18
CA SER A 92 -35.53 12.49 19.06
C SER A 92 -36.70 12.92 19.97
N PRO A 93 -36.67 14.12 20.57
CA PRO A 93 -37.79 14.62 21.36
C PRO A 93 -39.05 14.84 20.51
N THR A 94 -40.20 14.56 21.10
CA THR A 94 -41.52 14.83 20.52
C THR A 94 -41.80 16.32 20.45
N PRO A 95 -42.44 16.81 19.37
CA PRO A 95 -42.79 18.23 19.24
C PRO A 95 -43.84 18.64 20.27
N SER A 96 -43.67 19.84 20.82
CA SER A 96 -44.62 20.47 21.76
C SER A 96 -45.91 20.86 21.04
N PRO A 97 -47.09 20.77 21.68
CA PRO A 97 -48.35 21.19 21.08
C PRO A 97 -48.35 22.70 20.76
N SER A 98 -48.97 23.05 19.64
CA SER A 98 -49.17 24.42 19.18
C SER A 98 -50.13 25.18 20.12
N PRO A 99 -49.92 26.49 20.38
CA PRO A 99 -50.82 27.26 21.23
C PRO A 99 -52.20 27.43 20.59
N THR A 100 -53.24 27.32 21.42
CA THR A 100 -54.63 27.57 21.04
C THR A 100 -54.82 29.03 20.61
N PRO A 101 -55.51 29.31 19.49
CA PRO A 101 -55.79 30.68 19.05
C PRO A 101 -56.61 31.46 20.09
N ALA A 102 -56.28 32.75 20.25
CA ALA A 102 -57.06 33.67 21.07
C ALA A 102 -58.47 33.90 20.48
N PRO A 103 -59.50 34.12 21.32
CA PRO A 103 -60.86 34.40 20.85
C PRO A 103 -60.93 35.71 20.04
N ALA A 104 -61.72 35.68 18.97
CA ALA A 104 -61.94 36.83 18.10
C ALA A 104 -62.70 37.95 18.84
N ALA A 105 -62.30 39.20 18.62
CA ALA A 105 -62.97 40.37 19.16
C ALA A 105 -64.41 40.51 18.59
N PRO A 106 -65.36 41.09 19.35
CA PRO A 106 -66.72 41.30 18.88
C PRO A 106 -66.78 42.32 17.73
N PRO A 107 -67.73 42.21 16.79
CA PRO A 107 -67.85 43.12 15.66
C PRO A 107 -68.27 44.52 16.13
N THR A 108 -67.38 45.50 15.95
CA THR A 108 -67.62 46.94 16.22
C THR A 108 -68.66 47.56 15.29
N THR A 109 -69.05 46.88 14.21
CA THR A 109 -69.98 47.36 13.18
C THR A 109 -71.39 47.65 13.71
N MET A 110 -71.85 46.93 14.75
CA MET A 110 -73.19 47.14 15.30
C MET A 110 -73.33 48.50 16.01
N TYR A 111 -72.29 48.96 16.70
CA TYR A 111 -72.31 50.25 17.39
C TYR A 111 -72.32 51.43 16.40
N ALA A 112 -71.61 51.30 15.28
CA ALA A 112 -71.59 52.32 14.24
C ALA A 112 -72.97 52.50 13.60
N ALA A 113 -73.68 51.40 13.30
CA ALA A 113 -75.02 51.47 12.71
C ALA A 113 -76.03 52.14 13.64
N VAL A 114 -76.01 51.81 14.94
CA VAL A 114 -76.88 52.43 15.94
C VAL A 114 -76.60 53.93 16.06
N ALA A 115 -75.32 54.32 16.13
CA ALA A 115 -74.94 55.73 16.23
C ALA A 115 -75.43 56.55 15.02
N VAL A 116 -75.29 56.03 13.80
CA VAL A 116 -75.74 56.70 12.58
C VAL A 116 -77.26 56.89 12.58
N VAL A 117 -78.03 55.86 12.92
CA VAL A 117 -79.50 55.95 13.01
C VAL A 117 -79.90 57.00 14.05
N LEU A 118 -79.25 57.00 15.21
CA LEU A 118 -79.54 57.92 16.30
C LEU A 118 -79.22 59.38 15.89
N ILE A 119 -78.12 59.61 15.17
CA ILE A 119 -77.79 60.93 14.60
C ILE A 119 -78.85 61.39 13.58
N ILE A 120 -79.30 60.50 12.68
CA ILE A 120 -80.34 60.84 11.68
C ILE A 120 -81.66 61.20 12.38
N VAL A 121 -82.05 60.44 13.40
CA VAL A 121 -83.27 60.72 14.18
C VAL A 121 -83.15 62.05 14.92
N ILE A 122 -82.02 62.33 15.59
CA ILE A 122 -81.79 63.62 16.26
C ILE A 122 -81.85 64.76 15.25
N ALA A 123 -81.18 64.63 14.10
CA ALA A 123 -81.20 65.65 13.06
C ALA A 123 -82.62 65.91 12.53
N ALA A 124 -83.40 64.86 12.27
CA ALA A 124 -84.79 64.98 11.84
C ALA A 124 -85.66 65.69 12.89
N VAL A 125 -85.53 65.33 14.17
CA VAL A 125 -86.23 66.00 15.28
C VAL A 125 -85.84 67.47 15.37
N LEU A 126 -84.54 67.81 15.29
CA LEU A 126 -84.07 69.19 15.31
C LEU A 126 -84.60 70.01 14.12
N ILE A 127 -84.68 69.41 12.93
CA ILE A 127 -85.27 70.05 11.75
C ILE A 127 -86.76 70.32 11.95
N ILE A 128 -87.50 69.36 12.52
CA ILE A 128 -88.93 69.52 12.81
C ILE A 128 -89.15 70.61 13.88
N LEU A 129 -88.34 70.66 14.93
CA LEU A 129 -88.43 71.67 15.97
C LEU A 129 -88.08 73.08 15.49
N ARG A 130 -87.16 73.22 14.52
CA ARG A 130 -86.84 74.52 13.89
C ARG A 130 -87.89 75.00 12.88
N ARG A 131 -88.82 74.12 12.47
CA ARG A 131 -89.90 74.41 11.50
C ARG A 131 -91.24 74.74 12.17
N LYS A 132 -91.30 74.70 13.50
CA LYS A 132 -92.37 75.30 14.32
C LYS A 132 -91.93 76.66 14.83
#